data_AF-A0A4Q6JGW2-F1
#
_entry.id   AF-A0A4Q6JGW2-F1
#
_cell.length_a   1.000
_cell.length_b   1.000
_cell.length_c   1.000
_cell.angle_alpha   90.00
_cell.angle_beta   90.00
_cell.angle_gamma   90.00
#
_symmetry.space_group_name_H-M   'P 1'
#
loop_
_entity.id
_entity.type
_entity.pdbx_description
1 polymer ?
#
loop_
_entity_poly.entity_id
_entity_poly.type
_entity_poly.pdbx_seq_one_letter_code
_entity_poly.pdbx_strand_id
1 'polypeptide(L)'
;MRQYALAAAILALSNSALANTIEDTVVNGLNKPAIYYTDIEPHLKKVAKHPSVKLEQIGTSFQGQALNSLKIGTGPIKVMMWSQMHGDENTATAALMDFLSFITADENAQWLKSWRQKISLLIIPMVNPDGAAVQTRYNAQGIDLNRDAKALRTKEGQILMAAANQFKPDFGFNLHDQNAYYGAGKKGKQATISVLAPAYNEAREVNKSRGEAMQFIAHLAKTVETIIPGHLGKYNDSYSYRSFGDTFSEKGIRTILIESGAYPNDPNRQIARKVNRVLYKKTIDSLTSGEWKDARISQYHAIPFNAKDNWVDLLIDDITVNSELGDYQIDIAINNKGQSPVIKELGDISSIRQGYTSLDASSLSFKAGNSFVLNKSLTLTESSYKNILKQGYSCFSGDMNKLKNTSKWPVYACKSIFTSIPSLHAPAAFFLQADGINKYAILGTELINLES
;
A
#
# COMPACT_ATOMS: atom_id res chain seq x y z
N MET A 1 -60.40 -52.76 -4.85
CA MET A 1 -59.69 -51.79 -3.99
C MET A 1 -58.19 -52.02 -4.13
N ARG A 2 -57.48 -51.20 -4.92
CA ARG A 2 -56.01 -51.19 -5.02
C ARG A 2 -55.50 -49.99 -4.23
N GLN A 3 -54.72 -50.25 -3.17
CA GLN A 3 -54.01 -49.21 -2.42
C GLN A 3 -52.67 -48.93 -3.11
N TYR A 4 -52.43 -47.65 -3.42
CA TYR A 4 -51.13 -47.13 -3.81
C TYR A 4 -50.40 -46.64 -2.56
N ALA A 5 -49.21 -47.17 -2.30
CA ALA A 5 -48.28 -46.62 -1.30
C ALA A 5 -47.34 -45.63 -2.01
N LEU A 6 -47.44 -44.35 -1.67
CA LEU A 6 -46.46 -43.33 -2.05
C LEU A 6 -45.27 -43.41 -1.07
N ALA A 7 -44.08 -43.68 -1.59
CA ALA A 7 -42.83 -43.47 -0.87
C ALA A 7 -42.39 -42.01 -1.09
N ALA A 8 -42.33 -41.23 -0.01
CA ALA A 8 -41.76 -39.89 -0.02
C ALA A 8 -40.25 -39.98 0.21
N ALA A 9 -39.45 -39.64 -0.81
CA ALA A 9 -38.02 -39.45 -0.67
C ALA A 9 -37.75 -38.05 -0.09
N ILE A 10 -37.22 -38.00 1.13
CA ILE A 10 -36.74 -36.76 1.76
C ILE A 10 -35.34 -36.49 1.19
N LEU A 11 -35.22 -35.54 0.26
CA LEU A 11 -33.93 -34.95 -0.09
C LEU A 11 -33.47 -34.07 1.09
N ALA A 12 -32.48 -34.55 1.84
CA ALA A 12 -31.73 -33.72 2.75
C ALA A 12 -30.85 -32.76 1.92
N LEU A 13 -31.29 -31.52 1.77
CA LEU A 13 -30.43 -30.43 1.31
C LEU A 13 -29.41 -30.14 2.43
N SER A 14 -28.21 -30.67 2.29
CA SER A 14 -27.07 -30.25 3.09
C SER A 14 -26.75 -28.79 2.73
N ASN A 15 -27.05 -27.86 3.62
CA ASN A 15 -26.45 -26.52 3.60
C ASN A 15 -24.95 -26.66 3.88
N SER A 16 -24.17 -27.00 2.85
CA SER A 16 -22.74 -26.71 2.87
C SER A 16 -22.60 -25.21 2.74
N ALA A 17 -22.47 -24.50 3.86
CA ALA A 17 -21.88 -23.17 3.82
C ALA A 17 -20.55 -23.32 3.05
N LEU A 18 -20.43 -22.64 1.90
CA LEU A 18 -19.20 -22.65 1.13
C LEU A 18 -18.08 -22.21 2.08
N ALA A 19 -17.03 -23.03 2.21
CA ALA A 19 -15.89 -22.70 3.06
C ALA A 19 -15.32 -21.35 2.61
N ASN A 20 -15.07 -20.44 3.55
CA ASN A 20 -14.52 -19.13 3.24
C ASN A 20 -13.18 -19.29 2.53
N THR A 21 -13.05 -18.66 1.36
CA THR A 21 -11.80 -18.63 0.61
C THR A 21 -10.79 -17.68 1.28
N ILE A 22 -9.50 -17.80 0.98
CA ILE A 22 -8.50 -16.85 1.49
C ILE A 22 -8.74 -15.45 0.91
N GLU A 23 -9.31 -15.39 -0.30
CA GLU A 23 -9.68 -14.17 -1.00
C GLU A 23 -10.74 -13.37 -0.22
N ASP A 24 -11.65 -14.04 0.48
CA ASP A 24 -12.75 -13.43 1.22
C ASP A 24 -12.48 -13.31 2.73
N THR A 25 -11.40 -13.93 3.22
CA THR A 25 -11.04 -13.87 4.64
C THR A 25 -10.49 -12.48 5.00
N VAL A 26 -11.24 -11.76 5.83
CA VAL A 26 -10.87 -10.40 6.28
C VAL A 26 -11.09 -10.27 7.79
N VAL A 27 -10.04 -9.83 8.49
CA VAL A 27 -10.13 -9.40 9.87
C VAL A 27 -10.69 -7.97 9.94
N ASN A 28 -11.81 -7.83 10.66
CA ASN A 28 -12.49 -6.55 10.88
C ASN A 28 -11.61 -5.56 11.66
N GLY A 29 -11.84 -4.26 11.44
CA GLY A 29 -11.12 -3.18 12.15
C GLY A 29 -9.76 -2.78 11.54
N LEU A 30 -9.31 -3.49 10.50
CA LEU A 30 -8.02 -3.23 9.83
C LEU A 30 -8.14 -2.57 8.45
N ASN A 31 -9.35 -2.18 8.02
CA ASN A 31 -9.56 -1.31 6.85
C ASN A 31 -9.52 0.15 7.31
N LYS A 32 -8.30 0.69 7.48
CA LYS A 32 -8.06 2.05 7.95
C LYS A 32 -6.67 2.54 7.55
N PRO A 33 -6.40 3.86 7.60
CA PRO A 33 -5.14 4.43 7.11
C PRO A 33 -3.89 3.99 7.89
N ALA A 34 -4.05 3.64 9.16
CA ALA A 34 -2.96 3.34 10.09
C ALA A 34 -3.33 2.16 10.98
N ILE A 35 -2.41 1.21 11.16
CA ILE A 35 -2.56 0.07 12.08
C ILE A 35 -1.46 0.12 13.13
N TYR A 36 -1.90 0.07 14.38
CA TYR A 36 -1.09 0.09 15.58
C TYR A 36 -1.00 -1.29 16.21
N TYR A 37 -0.05 -1.48 17.12
CA TYR A 37 0.08 -2.73 17.86
C TYR A 37 -1.22 -3.10 18.61
N THR A 38 -1.91 -2.12 19.18
CA THR A 38 -3.19 -2.30 19.88
C THR A 38 -4.32 -2.81 19.00
N ASP A 39 -4.25 -2.59 17.69
CA ASP A 39 -5.24 -3.13 16.75
C ASP A 39 -5.02 -4.61 16.49
N ILE A 40 -3.76 -5.07 16.44
CA ILE A 40 -3.43 -6.46 16.09
C ILE A 40 -3.35 -7.37 17.30
N GLU A 41 -2.99 -6.85 18.49
CA GLU A 41 -2.80 -7.65 19.70
C GLU A 41 -4.03 -8.53 20.05
N PRO A 42 -5.28 -8.03 20.00
CA PRO A 42 -6.45 -8.87 20.24
C PRO A 42 -6.57 -10.03 19.24
N HIS A 43 -6.20 -9.81 17.98
CA HIS A 43 -6.20 -10.84 16.95
C HIS A 43 -5.09 -11.87 17.19
N LEU A 44 -3.88 -11.44 17.58
CA LEU A 44 -2.78 -12.33 17.97
C LEU A 44 -3.18 -13.23 19.14
N LYS A 45 -3.78 -12.65 20.19
CA LYS A 45 -4.28 -13.39 21.36
C LYS A 45 -5.40 -14.36 20.98
N LYS A 46 -6.26 -14.00 20.02
CA LYS A 46 -7.33 -14.88 19.51
C LYS A 46 -6.76 -16.08 18.77
N VAL A 47 -5.86 -15.88 17.80
CA VAL A 47 -5.29 -16.98 17.00
C VAL A 47 -4.39 -17.88 17.83
N ALA A 48 -3.73 -17.34 18.87
CA ALA A 48 -2.91 -18.11 19.81
C ALA A 48 -3.71 -19.12 20.66
N LYS A 49 -5.04 -19.04 20.70
CA LYS A 49 -5.88 -20.06 21.35
C LYS A 49 -5.92 -21.36 20.55
N HIS A 50 -5.60 -21.33 19.25
CA HIS A 50 -5.58 -22.52 18.42
C HIS A 50 -4.33 -23.36 18.73
N PRO A 51 -4.45 -24.68 18.98
CA PRO A 51 -3.36 -25.51 19.51
C PRO A 51 -2.15 -25.67 18.59
N SER A 52 -2.29 -25.34 17.29
CA SER A 52 -1.17 -25.35 16.34
C SER A 52 -0.38 -24.05 16.29
N VAL A 53 -0.77 -23.02 17.04
CA VAL A 53 -0.14 -21.70 17.04
C VAL A 53 0.60 -21.49 18.36
N LYS A 54 1.92 -21.25 18.28
CA LYS A 54 2.71 -20.78 19.42
C LYS A 54 2.97 -19.29 19.27
N LEU A 55 2.33 -18.47 20.10
CA LEU A 55 2.62 -17.05 20.24
C LEU A 55 3.73 -16.86 21.28
N GLU A 56 4.77 -16.11 20.93
CA GLU A 56 5.91 -15.85 21.81
C GLU A 56 6.33 -14.39 21.69
N GLN A 57 6.47 -13.71 22.83
CA GLN A 57 7.11 -12.40 22.87
C GLN A 57 8.62 -12.59 22.76
N ILE A 58 9.20 -12.16 21.64
CA ILE A 58 10.63 -12.33 21.31
C ILE A 58 11.48 -11.14 21.75
N GLY A 59 10.86 -10.12 22.34
CA GLY A 59 11.53 -8.97 22.92
C GLY A 59 10.58 -7.78 23.10
N THR A 60 11.17 -6.60 23.24
CA THR A 60 10.44 -5.33 23.24
C THR A 60 11.17 -4.29 22.39
N SER A 61 10.44 -3.31 21.89
CA SER A 61 10.99 -2.15 21.20
C SER A 61 11.81 -1.27 22.14
N PHE A 62 12.34 -0.17 21.62
CA PHE A 62 13.03 0.84 22.43
C PHE A 62 12.10 1.43 23.51
N GLN A 63 10.85 1.76 23.19
CA GLN A 63 9.86 2.29 24.13
C GLN A 63 9.11 1.19 24.93
N GLY A 64 9.55 -0.07 24.83
CA GLY A 64 9.03 -1.16 25.65
C GLY A 64 7.77 -1.84 25.11
N GLN A 65 7.32 -1.52 23.90
CA GLN A 65 6.21 -2.24 23.26
C GLN A 65 6.64 -3.67 22.89
N ALA A 66 5.72 -4.63 23.00
CA ALA A 66 6.04 -6.03 22.73
C ALA A 66 6.33 -6.28 21.24
N LEU A 67 7.40 -7.04 20.95
CA LEU A 67 7.61 -7.68 19.66
C LEU A 67 7.23 -9.15 19.79
N ASN A 68 6.23 -9.58 19.04
CA ASN A 68 5.74 -10.95 19.08
C ASN A 68 6.11 -11.72 17.81
N SER A 69 6.25 -13.03 17.96
CA SER A 69 6.32 -13.97 16.87
C SER A 69 5.24 -15.05 17.00
N LEU A 70 4.80 -15.59 15.88
CA LEU A 70 3.91 -16.74 15.81
C LEU A 70 4.61 -17.87 15.08
N LYS A 71 4.65 -19.04 15.70
CA LYS A 71 5.17 -20.26 15.08
C LYS A 71 4.04 -21.26 14.82
N ILE A 72 3.99 -21.79 13.60
CA ILE A 72 3.01 -22.79 13.16
C ILE A 72 3.72 -23.91 12.40
N GLY A 73 3.40 -25.16 12.73
CA GLY A 73 4.01 -26.33 12.11
C GLY A 73 5.41 -26.67 12.63
N THR A 74 5.91 -27.82 12.18
CA THR A 74 7.14 -28.45 12.66
C THR A 74 7.96 -29.08 11.52
N GLY A 75 7.63 -28.75 10.28
CA GLY A 75 8.27 -29.37 9.13
C GLY A 75 9.64 -28.80 8.78
N PRO A 76 10.40 -29.51 7.93
CA PRO A 76 11.78 -29.16 7.59
C PRO A 76 11.92 -27.90 6.74
N ILE A 77 10.91 -27.55 5.92
CA ILE A 77 10.94 -26.31 5.11
C ILE A 77 10.61 -25.13 6.02
N LYS A 78 11.55 -24.22 6.20
CA LYS A 78 11.40 -23.09 7.13
C LYS A 78 11.10 -21.80 6.39
N VAL A 79 9.95 -21.21 6.70
CA VAL A 79 9.49 -19.95 6.11
C VAL A 79 9.40 -18.90 7.20
N MET A 80 10.08 -17.78 7.02
CA MET A 80 9.99 -16.62 7.89
C MET A 80 9.32 -15.47 7.14
N MET A 81 8.33 -14.83 7.76
CA MET A 81 7.65 -13.64 7.23
C MET A 81 7.74 -12.53 8.27
N TRP A 82 8.16 -11.33 7.87
CA TRP A 82 8.15 -10.17 8.75
C TRP A 82 7.59 -8.95 8.03
N SER A 83 6.88 -8.11 8.77
CA SER A 83 6.25 -6.90 8.25
C SER A 83 6.48 -5.70 9.17
N GLN A 84 6.21 -4.52 8.61
CA GLN A 84 6.14 -3.25 9.34
C GLN A 84 7.40 -2.97 10.17
N MET A 85 8.56 -3.20 9.54
CA MET A 85 9.84 -2.69 10.05
C MET A 85 9.98 -1.18 9.83
N HIS A 86 9.29 -0.65 8.83
CA HIS A 86 8.90 0.75 8.78
C HIS A 86 7.49 0.86 9.36
N GLY A 87 7.29 1.78 10.30
CA GLY A 87 6.06 1.84 11.10
C GLY A 87 4.81 2.28 10.32
N ASP A 88 5.01 3.01 9.24
CA ASP A 88 4.00 3.55 8.31
C ASP A 88 3.62 2.60 7.16
N GLU A 89 4.08 1.34 7.21
CA GLU A 89 3.86 0.33 6.16
C GLU A 89 3.02 -0.85 6.68
N ASN A 90 1.73 -0.61 6.90
CA ASN A 90 0.84 -1.52 7.63
C ASN A 90 0.07 -2.54 6.77
N THR A 91 0.13 -2.47 5.44
CA THR A 91 -0.72 -3.31 4.57
C THR A 91 -0.44 -4.79 4.75
N ALA A 92 0.83 -5.17 4.79
CA ALA A 92 1.25 -6.55 4.97
C ALA A 92 0.88 -7.12 6.35
N THR A 93 0.96 -6.30 7.40
CA THR A 93 0.53 -6.67 8.76
C THR A 93 -0.94 -7.04 8.78
N ALA A 94 -1.79 -6.25 8.12
CA ALA A 94 -3.22 -6.54 8.00
C ALA A 94 -3.46 -7.87 7.25
N ALA A 95 -2.71 -8.10 6.17
CA ALA A 95 -2.81 -9.34 5.40
C ALA A 95 -2.33 -10.57 6.19
N LEU A 96 -1.32 -10.41 7.07
CA LEU A 96 -0.89 -11.48 7.97
C LEU A 96 -1.98 -11.82 9.00
N MET A 97 -2.74 -10.83 9.48
CA MET A 97 -3.88 -11.11 10.37
C MET A 97 -4.98 -11.89 9.66
N ASP A 98 -5.29 -11.55 8.40
CA ASP A 98 -6.22 -12.32 7.56
C ASP A 98 -5.74 -13.76 7.38
N PHE A 99 -4.47 -13.93 7.04
CA PHE A 99 -3.88 -15.23 6.81
C PHE A 99 -3.84 -16.10 8.07
N LEU A 100 -3.49 -15.52 9.22
CA LEU A 100 -3.54 -16.23 10.50
C LEU A 100 -4.97 -16.63 10.86
N SER A 101 -5.95 -15.74 10.66
CA SER A 101 -7.37 -16.05 10.85
C SER A 101 -7.80 -17.21 9.97
N PHE A 102 -7.42 -17.20 8.68
CA PHE A 102 -7.67 -18.29 7.74
C PHE A 102 -7.07 -19.62 8.20
N ILE A 103 -5.79 -19.62 8.58
CA ILE A 103 -5.09 -20.84 9.05
C ILE A 103 -5.81 -21.48 10.24
N THR A 104 -6.31 -20.67 11.17
CA THR A 104 -6.91 -21.14 12.43
C THR A 104 -8.41 -21.39 12.37
N ALA A 105 -9.05 -21.19 11.22
CA ALA A 105 -10.47 -21.46 11.04
C ALA A 105 -10.73 -22.97 10.96
N ASP A 106 -11.80 -23.44 11.59
CA ASP A 106 -12.11 -24.88 11.70
C ASP A 106 -12.32 -25.53 10.32
N GLU A 107 -12.94 -24.79 9.38
CA GLU A 107 -13.12 -25.23 7.99
C GLU A 107 -11.80 -25.48 7.26
N ASN A 108 -10.70 -24.87 7.71
CA ASN A 108 -9.36 -24.99 7.11
C ASN A 108 -8.45 -25.98 7.84
N ALA A 109 -8.96 -26.71 8.85
CA ALA A 109 -8.17 -27.67 9.63
C ALA A 109 -7.49 -28.74 8.76
N GLN A 110 -8.18 -29.21 7.70
CA GLN A 110 -7.61 -30.19 6.77
C GLN A 110 -6.49 -29.59 5.91
N TRP A 111 -6.63 -28.34 5.48
CA TRP A 111 -5.58 -27.62 4.77
C TRP A 111 -4.35 -27.43 5.67
N LEU A 112 -4.52 -26.98 6.91
CA LEU A 112 -3.43 -26.89 7.89
C LEU A 112 -2.73 -28.24 8.14
N LYS A 113 -3.51 -29.32 8.29
CA LYS A 113 -2.97 -30.67 8.47
C LYS A 113 -2.11 -31.12 7.29
N SER A 114 -2.45 -30.71 6.06
CA SER A 114 -1.75 -31.13 4.84
C SER A 114 -0.31 -30.64 4.74
N TRP A 115 0.04 -29.53 5.42
CA TRP A 115 1.37 -28.90 5.31
C TRP A 115 2.11 -28.75 6.63
N ARG A 116 1.45 -28.76 7.80
CA ARG A 116 2.09 -28.43 9.10
C ARG A 116 3.26 -29.33 9.51
N GLN A 117 3.39 -30.52 8.93
CA GLN A 117 4.53 -31.42 9.13
C GLN A 117 5.62 -31.27 8.06
N LYS A 118 5.36 -30.50 7.00
CA LYS A 118 6.28 -30.22 5.89
C LYS A 118 6.91 -28.84 6.00
N ILE A 119 6.16 -27.87 6.54
CA ILE A 119 6.61 -26.48 6.72
C ILE A 119 6.60 -26.11 8.20
N SER A 120 7.64 -25.38 8.63
CA SER A 120 7.65 -24.57 9.85
C SER A 120 7.53 -23.11 9.42
N LEU A 121 6.52 -22.42 9.92
CA LEU A 121 6.25 -21.01 9.63
C LEU A 121 6.56 -20.17 10.87
N LEU A 122 7.33 -19.09 10.70
CA LEU A 122 7.60 -18.07 11.71
C LEU A 122 7.14 -16.71 11.18
N ILE A 123 6.18 -16.08 11.84
CA ILE A 123 5.65 -14.77 11.47
C ILE A 123 6.00 -13.75 12.55
N ILE A 124 6.60 -12.63 12.17
CA ILE A 124 6.80 -11.44 13.02
C ILE A 124 5.96 -10.30 12.43
N PRO A 125 4.71 -10.10 12.89
CA PRO A 125 3.75 -9.23 12.22
C PRO A 125 4.04 -7.74 12.38
N MET A 126 4.92 -7.35 13.31
CA MET A 126 5.28 -5.94 13.51
C MET A 126 6.65 -5.86 14.14
N VAL A 127 7.66 -5.48 13.34
CA VAL A 127 9.04 -5.32 13.81
C VAL A 127 9.23 -3.98 14.50
N ASN A 128 8.55 -2.91 14.06
CA ASN A 128 8.71 -1.55 14.58
C ASN A 128 7.39 -0.99 15.16
N PRO A 129 6.93 -1.48 16.33
CA PRO A 129 5.71 -0.99 16.94
C PRO A 129 5.81 0.48 17.40
N ASP A 130 7.02 0.98 17.69
CA ASP A 130 7.24 2.38 18.07
C ASP A 130 7.02 3.32 16.89
N GLY A 131 7.61 2.98 15.72
CA GLY A 131 7.34 3.71 14.49
C GLY A 131 5.87 3.65 14.09
N ALA A 132 5.22 2.50 14.29
CA ALA A 132 3.79 2.34 14.01
C ALA A 132 2.92 3.26 14.86
N ALA A 133 3.24 3.42 16.15
CA ALA A 133 2.49 4.27 17.08
C ALA A 133 2.43 5.74 16.64
N VAL A 134 3.42 6.21 15.86
CA VAL A 134 3.47 7.59 15.35
C VAL A 134 3.48 7.67 13.82
N GLN A 135 3.13 6.58 13.14
CA GLN A 135 3.04 6.48 11.67
C GLN A 135 4.28 7.03 10.96
N THR A 136 5.45 6.55 11.36
CA THR A 136 6.73 6.93 10.77
C THR A 136 7.52 5.73 10.30
N ARG A 137 8.29 5.93 9.23
CA ARG A 137 9.25 4.97 8.70
C ARG A 137 10.30 4.53 9.71
N TYR A 138 10.69 5.43 10.61
CA TYR A 138 11.81 5.24 11.53
C TYR A 138 11.38 4.56 12.84
N ASN A 139 12.33 4.03 13.62
CA ASN A 139 12.03 3.60 14.98
C ASN A 139 11.95 4.81 15.95
N ALA A 140 11.71 4.57 17.25
CA ALA A 140 11.62 5.63 18.26
C ALA A 140 12.84 6.57 18.32
N GLN A 141 14.02 6.09 17.90
CA GLN A 141 15.27 6.84 17.94
C GLN A 141 15.55 7.59 16.62
N GLY A 142 14.63 7.54 15.65
CA GLY A 142 14.81 8.14 14.33
C GLY A 142 15.69 7.32 13.39
N ILE A 143 15.96 6.04 13.69
CA ILE A 143 16.80 5.17 12.87
C ILE A 143 15.92 4.36 11.91
N ASP A 144 16.31 4.29 10.64
CA ASP A 144 15.70 3.40 9.65
C ASP A 144 16.23 1.98 9.91
N LEU A 145 15.37 1.09 10.41
CA LEU A 145 15.74 -0.30 10.70
C LEU A 145 16.31 -1.00 9.47
N ASN A 146 15.80 -0.68 8.27
CA ASN A 146 16.27 -1.24 7.00
C ASN A 146 17.53 -0.54 6.46
N ARG A 147 18.23 0.22 7.30
CA ARG A 147 19.57 0.76 7.08
C ARG A 147 20.54 0.40 8.23
N ASP A 148 20.14 -0.52 9.10
CA ASP A 148 20.86 -0.93 10.30
C ASP A 148 21.19 -2.44 10.35
N ALA A 149 20.91 -3.22 9.29
CA ALA A 149 21.02 -4.68 9.33
C ALA A 149 22.44 -5.23 9.55
N LYS A 150 23.47 -4.41 9.31
CA LYS A 150 24.89 -4.77 9.52
C LYS A 150 25.41 -4.39 10.89
N ALA A 151 25.06 -3.19 11.35
CA ALA A 151 25.57 -2.64 12.60
C ALA A 151 24.69 -3.05 13.80
N LEU A 152 23.42 -3.34 13.56
CA LEU A 152 22.44 -3.80 14.56
C LEU A 152 22.44 -2.89 15.78
N ARG A 153 22.38 -1.57 15.57
CA ARG A 153 22.35 -0.57 16.64
C ARG A 153 20.98 -0.45 17.30
N THR A 154 19.94 -0.89 16.62
CA THR A 154 18.56 -0.88 17.10
C THR A 154 18.20 -2.20 17.76
N LYS A 155 17.41 -2.12 18.83
CA LYS A 155 16.95 -3.30 19.57
C LYS A 155 16.03 -4.17 18.71
N GLU A 156 15.15 -3.54 17.94
CA GLU A 156 14.26 -4.19 16.98
C GLU A 156 15.05 -4.94 15.90
N GLY A 157 16.10 -4.31 15.35
CA GLY A 157 16.98 -4.93 14.37
C GLY A 157 17.74 -6.13 14.94
N GLN A 158 18.25 -6.04 16.17
CA GLN A 158 18.89 -7.15 16.87
C GLN A 158 17.93 -8.33 17.07
N ILE A 159 16.68 -8.06 17.50
CA ILE A 159 15.64 -9.07 17.69
C ILE A 159 15.33 -9.79 16.37
N LEU A 160 15.13 -9.05 15.27
CA LEU A 160 14.85 -9.62 13.96
C LEU A 160 16.01 -10.51 13.46
N MET A 161 17.25 -10.04 13.60
CA MET A 161 18.44 -10.81 13.24
C MET A 161 18.58 -12.08 14.08
N ALA A 162 18.36 -11.99 15.40
CA ALA A 162 18.42 -13.12 16.31
C ALA A 162 17.37 -14.18 15.97
N ALA A 163 16.12 -13.76 15.69
CA ALA A 163 15.06 -14.64 15.24
C ALA A 163 15.43 -15.39 13.96
N ALA A 164 15.99 -14.70 12.95
CA ALA A 164 16.45 -15.32 11.73
C ALA A 164 17.61 -16.31 11.95
N ASN A 165 18.60 -15.95 12.76
CA ASN A 165 19.75 -16.80 13.08
C ASN A 165 19.35 -18.07 13.86
N GLN A 166 18.39 -17.96 14.78
CA GLN A 166 17.87 -19.08 15.55
C GLN A 166 16.99 -19.98 14.68
N PHE A 167 16.10 -19.39 13.91
CA PHE A 167 15.15 -20.13 13.09
C PHE A 167 15.83 -20.81 11.89
N LYS A 168 16.80 -20.12 11.25
CA LYS A 168 17.49 -20.52 10.02
C LYS A 168 16.51 -20.78 8.87
N PRO A 169 15.80 -19.75 8.37
CA PRO A 169 14.80 -19.91 7.33
C PRO A 169 15.42 -20.34 6.00
N ASP A 170 14.70 -21.18 5.25
CA ASP A 170 14.99 -21.48 3.84
C ASP A 170 14.48 -20.36 2.92
N PHE A 171 13.33 -19.76 3.29
CA PHE A 171 12.66 -18.67 2.62
C PHE A 171 12.34 -17.54 3.60
N GLY A 172 12.59 -16.29 3.17
CA GLY A 172 12.32 -15.09 3.95
C GLY A 172 11.46 -14.11 3.17
N PHE A 173 10.33 -13.70 3.72
CA PHE A 173 9.45 -12.70 3.12
C PHE A 173 9.61 -11.36 3.82
N ASN A 174 10.22 -10.41 3.09
CA ASN A 174 10.37 -9.02 3.50
C ASN A 174 9.15 -8.22 3.01
N LEU A 175 8.25 -7.89 3.93
CA LEU A 175 6.95 -7.34 3.58
C LEU A 175 6.88 -5.84 3.89
N HIS A 176 6.63 -5.05 2.86
CA HIS A 176 6.70 -3.59 2.88
C HIS A 176 5.52 -2.96 2.15
N ASP A 177 5.43 -1.63 2.25
CA ASP A 177 4.59 -0.81 1.40
C ASP A 177 5.45 0.17 0.58
N GLN A 178 4.97 0.51 -0.62
CA GLN A 178 5.65 1.46 -1.50
C GLN A 178 4.81 2.70 -1.78
N ASN A 179 5.48 3.73 -2.29
CA ASN A 179 4.83 4.99 -2.62
C ASN A 179 3.72 4.80 -3.67
N ALA A 180 2.59 5.49 -3.49
CA ALA A 180 1.43 5.43 -4.38
C ALA A 180 1.75 5.89 -5.82
N TYR A 181 2.82 6.66 -6.04
CA TYR A 181 3.14 7.23 -7.35
C TYR A 181 3.92 6.29 -8.27
N TYR A 182 4.10 5.02 -7.89
CA TYR A 182 4.81 4.04 -8.71
C TYR A 182 3.90 3.40 -9.77
N GLY A 183 4.41 3.27 -10.98
CA GLY A 183 3.78 2.52 -12.07
C GLY A 183 4.49 1.18 -12.33
N ALA A 184 3.74 0.15 -12.71
CA ALA A 184 4.26 -1.12 -13.18
C ALA A 184 4.78 -0.97 -14.63
N GLY A 185 6.05 -0.56 -14.78
CA GLY A 185 6.61 -0.10 -16.05
C GLY A 185 6.31 1.38 -16.34
N LYS A 186 6.99 1.92 -17.36
CA LYS A 186 6.80 3.32 -17.82
C LYS A 186 5.38 3.50 -18.36
N LYS A 187 4.67 4.52 -17.88
CA LYS A 187 3.23 4.74 -18.13
C LYS A 187 2.37 3.49 -17.90
N GLY A 188 2.82 2.59 -17.03
CA GLY A 188 2.05 1.41 -16.62
C GLY A 188 0.97 1.76 -15.60
N LYS A 189 0.10 0.80 -15.31
CA LYS A 189 -0.88 0.92 -14.21
C LYS A 189 -0.17 1.10 -12.86
N GLN A 190 -0.88 1.47 -11.82
CA GLN A 190 -0.30 1.58 -10.48
C GLN A 190 0.38 0.27 -10.09
N ALA A 191 1.62 0.34 -9.60
CA ALA A 191 2.28 -0.82 -9.03
C ALA A 191 1.62 -1.16 -7.70
N THR A 192 0.60 -2.02 -7.72
CA THR A 192 -0.14 -2.42 -6.51
C THR A 192 0.63 -3.49 -5.74
N ILE A 193 1.33 -4.38 -6.44
CA ILE A 193 2.28 -5.31 -5.85
C ILE A 193 3.60 -5.15 -6.60
N SER A 194 4.70 -4.97 -5.88
CA SER A 194 6.03 -5.12 -6.46
C SER A 194 6.82 -6.20 -5.78
N VAL A 195 7.65 -6.89 -6.55
CA VAL A 195 8.46 -8.00 -6.07
C VAL A 195 9.94 -7.80 -6.35
N LEU A 196 10.79 -8.40 -5.53
CA LEU A 196 12.24 -8.41 -5.74
C LEU A 196 12.86 -9.63 -5.07
N ALA A 197 13.80 -10.29 -5.76
CA ALA A 197 14.78 -11.16 -5.14
C ALA A 197 16.02 -10.30 -4.82
N PRO A 198 16.23 -9.88 -3.55
CA PRO A 198 17.27 -8.91 -3.21
C PRO A 198 18.65 -9.37 -3.62
N ALA A 199 19.52 -8.42 -3.95
CA ALA A 199 20.91 -8.73 -4.27
C ALA A 199 21.65 -9.21 -3.01
N TYR A 200 22.69 -10.00 -3.21
CA TYR A 200 23.59 -10.41 -2.13
C TYR A 200 24.98 -9.75 -2.24
N ASN A 201 25.25 -9.02 -3.32
CA ASN A 201 26.49 -8.28 -3.53
C ASN A 201 26.29 -7.12 -4.50
N GLU A 202 27.27 -6.22 -4.56
CA GLU A 202 27.26 -5.05 -5.46
C GLU A 202 27.17 -5.41 -6.94
N ALA A 203 27.79 -6.53 -7.34
CA ALA A 203 27.76 -7.03 -8.71
C ALA A 203 26.37 -7.55 -9.14
N ARG A 204 25.43 -7.72 -8.20
CA ARG A 204 24.08 -8.27 -8.43
C ARG A 204 24.13 -9.63 -9.12
N GLU A 205 25.08 -10.47 -8.72
CA GLU A 205 25.18 -11.84 -9.22
C GLU A 205 23.96 -12.69 -8.82
N VAL A 206 23.75 -13.79 -9.53
CA VAL A 206 22.69 -14.77 -9.24
C VAL A 206 23.33 -16.06 -8.76
N ASN A 207 23.41 -16.23 -7.44
CA ASN A 207 23.76 -17.50 -6.83
C ASN A 207 22.52 -18.41 -6.74
N LYS A 208 22.69 -19.62 -6.20
CA LYS A 208 21.61 -20.59 -6.08
C LYS A 208 20.39 -20.06 -5.30
N SER A 209 20.59 -19.47 -4.12
CA SER A 209 19.49 -19.00 -3.28
C SER A 209 18.73 -17.84 -3.92
N ARG A 210 19.44 -16.86 -4.50
CA ARG A 210 18.80 -15.75 -5.21
C ARG A 210 18.08 -16.22 -6.47
N GLY A 211 18.67 -17.15 -7.23
CA GLY A 211 18.05 -17.75 -8.40
C GLY A 211 16.75 -18.49 -8.06
N GLU A 212 16.74 -19.29 -7.00
CA GLU A 212 15.55 -19.97 -6.51
C GLU A 212 14.49 -18.97 -5.98
N ALA A 213 14.90 -17.86 -5.36
CA ALA A 213 13.98 -16.78 -5.00
C ALA A 213 13.35 -16.12 -6.25
N MET A 214 14.14 -15.87 -7.31
CA MET A 214 13.64 -15.36 -8.59
C MET A 214 12.62 -16.33 -9.22
N GLN A 215 12.90 -17.64 -9.21
CA GLN A 215 11.96 -18.66 -9.68
C GLN A 215 10.67 -18.66 -8.85
N PHE A 216 10.78 -18.61 -7.53
CA PHE A 216 9.61 -18.56 -6.65
C PHE A 216 8.76 -17.31 -6.93
N ILE A 217 9.40 -16.15 -7.11
CA ILE A 217 8.70 -14.91 -7.48
C ILE A 217 8.01 -15.06 -8.85
N ALA A 218 8.69 -15.63 -9.85
CA ALA A 218 8.09 -15.89 -11.15
C ALA A 218 6.84 -16.79 -11.07
N HIS A 219 6.83 -17.75 -10.15
CA HIS A 219 5.65 -18.57 -9.87
C HIS A 219 4.52 -17.76 -9.23
N LEU A 220 4.83 -16.97 -8.20
CA LEU A 220 3.85 -16.11 -7.52
C LEU A 220 3.29 -15.02 -8.44
N ALA A 221 4.10 -14.48 -9.34
CA ALA A 221 3.73 -13.43 -10.30
C ALA A 221 2.51 -13.82 -11.14
N LYS A 222 2.38 -15.10 -11.53
CA LYS A 222 1.19 -15.61 -12.25
C LYS A 222 -0.10 -15.40 -11.46
N THR A 223 -0.03 -15.62 -10.15
CA THR A 223 -1.17 -15.40 -9.23
C THR A 223 -1.52 -13.91 -9.16
N VAL A 224 -0.52 -13.04 -9.06
CA VAL A 224 -0.75 -11.58 -9.04
C VAL A 224 -1.42 -11.12 -10.34
N GLU A 225 -0.89 -11.52 -11.49
CA GLU A 225 -1.44 -11.15 -12.81
C GLU A 225 -2.85 -11.70 -13.04
N THR A 226 -3.21 -12.82 -12.40
CA THR A 226 -4.58 -13.33 -12.44
C THR A 226 -5.55 -12.46 -11.64
N ILE A 227 -5.11 -11.88 -10.52
CA ILE A 227 -5.97 -11.11 -9.60
C ILE A 227 -6.04 -9.62 -9.99
N ILE A 228 -4.89 -9.03 -10.35
CA ILE A 228 -4.74 -7.60 -10.67
C ILE A 228 -3.86 -7.43 -11.93
N PRO A 229 -4.38 -7.77 -13.13
CA PRO A 229 -3.60 -7.78 -14.36
C PRO A 229 -2.98 -6.43 -14.70
N GLY A 230 -1.66 -6.42 -14.89
CA GLY A 230 -0.86 -5.24 -15.22
C GLY A 230 -0.49 -4.34 -14.03
N HIS A 231 -0.79 -4.75 -12.79
CA HIS A 231 -0.42 -4.02 -11.57
C HIS A 231 0.77 -4.64 -10.82
N LEU A 232 1.43 -5.64 -11.41
CA LEU A 232 2.65 -6.24 -10.88
C LEU A 232 3.89 -5.51 -11.43
N GLY A 233 4.75 -5.05 -10.52
CA GLY A 233 6.05 -4.50 -10.85
C GLY A 233 7.21 -5.24 -10.20
N LYS A 234 8.42 -4.89 -10.61
CA LYS A 234 9.68 -5.33 -10.00
C LYS A 234 10.36 -4.13 -9.36
N TYR A 235 10.71 -4.24 -8.09
CA TYR A 235 11.42 -3.16 -7.41
C TYR A 235 12.85 -3.03 -7.93
N ASN A 236 13.49 -1.87 -7.75
CA ASN A 236 14.90 -1.68 -8.10
C ASN A 236 15.76 -2.72 -7.36
N ASP A 237 16.62 -3.42 -8.10
CA ASP A 237 17.49 -4.49 -7.61
C ASP A 237 18.90 -4.03 -7.20
N SER A 238 19.10 -2.71 -7.07
CA SER A 238 20.35 -2.13 -6.58
C SER A 238 20.67 -2.68 -5.20
N TYR A 239 21.91 -3.13 -5.02
CA TYR A 239 22.37 -3.67 -3.75
C TYR A 239 22.36 -2.59 -2.66
N SER A 240 21.68 -2.88 -1.57
CA SER A 240 21.57 -2.06 -0.38
C SER A 240 22.24 -2.77 0.78
N TYR A 241 23.57 -2.61 0.89
CA TYR A 241 24.43 -3.29 1.89
C TYR A 241 23.86 -3.29 3.31
N ARG A 242 23.12 -2.25 3.71
CA ARG A 242 22.61 -2.10 5.07
C ARG A 242 21.16 -2.56 5.28
N SER A 243 20.52 -3.12 4.24
CA SER A 243 19.14 -3.60 4.30
C SER A 243 19.07 -5.03 4.89
N PHE A 244 17.95 -5.35 5.51
CA PHE A 244 17.70 -6.71 6.01
C PHE A 244 17.49 -7.70 4.85
N GLY A 245 16.82 -7.28 3.78
CA GLY A 245 16.57 -8.13 2.62
C GLY A 245 17.86 -8.63 1.96
N ASP A 246 18.81 -7.73 1.72
CA ASP A 246 20.10 -8.04 1.12
C ASP A 246 20.98 -8.82 2.10
N THR A 247 21.00 -8.42 3.38
CA THR A 247 21.75 -9.12 4.43
C THR A 247 21.28 -10.57 4.61
N PHE A 248 19.98 -10.85 4.50
CA PHE A 248 19.45 -12.21 4.54
C PHE A 248 19.74 -12.98 3.26
N SER A 249 19.74 -12.32 2.10
CA SER A 249 20.15 -12.93 0.83
C SER A 249 21.63 -13.35 0.85
N GLU A 250 22.51 -12.52 1.42
CA GLU A 250 23.92 -12.85 1.69
C GLU A 250 24.09 -14.08 2.58
N LYS A 251 23.19 -14.26 3.55
CA LYS A 251 23.18 -15.45 4.43
C LYS A 251 22.65 -16.70 3.74
N GLY A 252 22.36 -16.64 2.44
CA GLY A 252 21.88 -17.79 1.65
C GLY A 252 20.37 -18.05 1.76
N ILE A 253 19.61 -17.13 2.38
CA ILE A 253 18.15 -17.24 2.48
C ILE A 253 17.54 -16.90 1.10
N ARG A 254 16.50 -17.63 0.68
CA ARG A 254 15.70 -17.29 -0.51
C ARG A 254 14.78 -16.13 -0.16
N THR A 255 15.34 -14.93 -0.11
CA THR A 255 14.62 -13.73 0.31
C THR A 255 13.76 -13.20 -0.82
N ILE A 256 12.51 -12.90 -0.50
CA ILE A 256 11.49 -12.37 -1.39
C ILE A 256 10.97 -11.08 -0.75
N LEU A 257 11.14 -9.96 -1.43
CA LEU A 257 10.52 -8.69 -1.06
C LEU A 257 9.17 -8.57 -1.76
N ILE A 258 8.13 -8.20 -1.01
CA ILE A 258 6.81 -7.84 -1.52
C ILE A 258 6.47 -6.44 -1.01
N GLU A 259 6.18 -5.55 -1.94
CA GLU A 259 5.84 -4.15 -1.69
C GLU A 259 4.37 -3.90 -2.04
N SER A 260 3.61 -3.37 -1.10
CA SER A 260 2.20 -3.04 -1.28
C SER A 260 2.03 -1.58 -1.70
N GLY A 261 1.55 -1.35 -2.91
CA GLY A 261 1.30 -0.01 -3.44
C GLY A 261 -0.17 0.32 -3.55
N ALA A 262 -0.46 1.40 -4.28
CA ALA A 262 -1.82 1.88 -4.48
C ALA A 262 -2.56 1.06 -5.55
N TYR A 263 -3.89 1.07 -5.45
CA TYR A 263 -4.81 0.61 -6.47
C TYR A 263 -5.89 1.70 -6.66
N PRO A 264 -6.50 1.84 -7.86
CA PRO A 264 -7.56 2.82 -8.07
C PRO A 264 -8.68 2.74 -7.01
N ASN A 265 -9.05 3.90 -6.44
CA ASN A 265 -10.13 4.02 -5.45
C ASN A 265 -9.97 3.16 -4.18
N ASP A 266 -8.73 2.87 -3.78
CA ASP A 266 -8.42 2.03 -2.62
C ASP A 266 -7.53 2.75 -1.61
N PRO A 267 -8.09 3.71 -0.83
CA PRO A 267 -7.30 4.61 0.03
C PRO A 267 -6.54 3.89 1.15
N ASN A 268 -6.97 2.69 1.53
CA ASN A 268 -6.37 1.90 2.60
C ASN A 268 -5.71 0.60 2.08
N ARG A 269 -5.38 0.52 0.77
CA ARG A 269 -4.66 -0.60 0.15
C ARG A 269 -5.30 -1.98 0.40
N GLN A 270 -6.62 -2.08 0.47
CA GLN A 270 -7.34 -3.34 0.70
C GLN A 270 -7.19 -4.34 -0.45
N ILE A 271 -6.97 -3.87 -1.69
CA ILE A 271 -6.65 -4.74 -2.83
C ILE A 271 -5.26 -5.33 -2.66
N ALA A 272 -4.25 -4.54 -2.30
CA ALA A 272 -2.92 -5.06 -2.02
C ALA A 272 -2.93 -6.02 -0.81
N ARG A 273 -3.70 -5.71 0.25
CA ARG A 273 -3.94 -6.61 1.39
C ARG A 273 -4.52 -7.96 0.93
N LYS A 274 -5.50 -7.94 0.02
CA LYS A 274 -6.08 -9.15 -0.58
C LYS A 274 -5.05 -9.97 -1.33
N VAL A 275 -4.27 -9.34 -2.21
CA VAL A 275 -3.27 -10.07 -2.98
C VAL A 275 -2.21 -10.67 -2.05
N ASN A 276 -1.73 -9.93 -1.05
CA ASN A 276 -0.77 -10.44 -0.06
C ASN A 276 -1.26 -11.72 0.64
N ARG A 277 -2.47 -11.75 1.21
CA ARG A 277 -2.97 -12.96 1.89
C ARG A 277 -3.13 -14.16 0.96
N VAL A 278 -3.52 -13.93 -0.29
CA VAL A 278 -3.57 -14.97 -1.33
C VAL A 278 -2.16 -15.49 -1.64
N LEU A 279 -1.18 -14.59 -1.77
CA LEU A 279 0.22 -14.97 -1.98
C LEU A 279 0.80 -15.77 -0.80
N TYR A 280 0.41 -15.46 0.43
CA TYR A 280 0.85 -16.22 1.61
C TYR A 280 0.30 -17.66 1.58
N LYS A 281 -0.99 -17.84 1.28
CA LYS A 281 -1.56 -19.18 1.08
C LYS A 281 -0.90 -19.90 -0.10
N LYS A 282 -0.76 -19.24 -1.25
CA LYS A 282 -0.14 -19.82 -2.44
C LYS A 282 1.32 -20.22 -2.19
N THR A 283 2.03 -19.49 -1.34
CA THR A 283 3.38 -19.86 -0.89
C THR A 283 3.38 -21.21 -0.18
N ILE A 284 2.49 -21.40 0.79
CA ILE A 284 2.37 -22.68 1.53
C ILE A 284 2.00 -23.82 0.59
N ASP A 285 1.00 -23.62 -0.28
CA ASP A 285 0.55 -24.63 -1.24
C ASP A 285 1.71 -25.04 -2.17
N SER A 286 2.43 -24.05 -2.71
CA SER A 286 3.48 -24.28 -3.70
C SER A 286 4.74 -24.89 -3.08
N LEU A 287 5.10 -24.53 -1.84
CA LEU A 287 6.20 -25.19 -1.12
C LEU A 287 5.85 -26.64 -0.77
N THR A 288 4.57 -26.92 -0.53
CA THR A 288 4.08 -28.27 -0.21
C THR A 288 4.06 -29.18 -1.44
N SER A 289 3.69 -28.64 -2.61
CA SER A 289 3.62 -29.40 -3.87
C SER A 289 4.93 -29.42 -4.66
N GLY A 290 5.76 -28.37 -4.53
CA GLY A 290 6.99 -28.18 -5.30
C GLY A 290 6.80 -27.49 -6.66
N GLU A 291 5.56 -27.13 -7.04
CA GLU A 291 5.21 -26.54 -8.36
C GLU A 291 6.01 -25.28 -8.72
N TRP A 292 6.48 -24.52 -7.73
CA TRP A 292 7.26 -23.30 -7.98
C TRP A 292 8.56 -23.56 -8.76
N LYS A 293 9.08 -24.79 -8.72
CA LYS A 293 10.32 -25.18 -9.41
C LYS A 293 10.18 -25.20 -10.93
N ASP A 294 8.94 -25.27 -11.44
CA ASP A 294 8.67 -25.25 -12.88
C ASP A 294 8.79 -23.84 -13.48
N ALA A 295 8.84 -22.81 -12.62
CA ALA A 295 9.03 -21.44 -13.05
C ALA A 295 10.47 -21.18 -13.51
N ARG A 296 10.60 -20.37 -14.55
CA ARG A 296 11.90 -20.00 -15.15
C ARG A 296 12.31 -18.62 -14.68
N ILE A 297 13.60 -18.42 -14.44
CA ILE A 297 14.16 -17.09 -14.08
C ILE A 297 13.86 -16.04 -15.17
N SER A 298 13.75 -16.43 -16.45
CA SER A 298 13.34 -15.52 -17.52
C SER A 298 11.96 -14.89 -17.31
N GLN A 299 11.03 -15.60 -16.66
CA GLN A 299 9.71 -15.06 -16.31
C GLN A 299 9.82 -13.97 -15.23
N TYR A 300 10.75 -14.10 -14.29
CA TYR A 300 11.06 -13.03 -13.32
C TYR A 300 11.67 -11.80 -14.01
N HIS A 301 12.56 -12.03 -14.99
CA HIS A 301 13.14 -10.92 -15.75
C HIS A 301 12.10 -10.17 -16.59
N ALA A 302 11.06 -10.87 -17.08
CA ALA A 302 9.96 -10.29 -17.83
C ALA A 302 9.04 -9.36 -17.02
N ILE A 303 9.05 -9.45 -15.68
CA ILE A 303 8.29 -8.52 -14.83
C ILE A 303 8.85 -7.10 -15.02
N PRO A 304 8.03 -6.10 -15.37
CA PRO A 304 8.49 -4.75 -15.62
C PRO A 304 9.01 -4.10 -14.35
N PHE A 305 10.10 -3.34 -14.43
CA PHE A 305 10.56 -2.54 -13.29
C PHE A 305 9.56 -1.42 -12.96
N ASN A 306 9.50 -1.05 -11.68
CA ASN A 306 8.72 0.10 -11.24
C ASN A 306 9.24 1.38 -11.87
N ALA A 307 8.32 2.15 -12.45
CA ALA A 307 8.56 3.54 -12.81
C ALA A 307 8.18 4.40 -11.60
N LYS A 308 9.20 5.00 -10.97
CA LYS A 308 8.99 6.00 -9.91
C LYS A 308 8.27 7.21 -10.50
N ASP A 309 7.41 7.83 -9.69
CA ASP A 309 6.80 9.12 -10.00
C ASP A 309 5.93 9.09 -11.29
N ASN A 310 5.51 7.91 -11.72
CA ASN A 310 4.68 7.68 -12.91
C ASN A 310 3.22 8.14 -12.74
N TRP A 311 2.78 8.32 -11.49
CA TRP A 311 1.43 8.75 -11.13
C TRP A 311 1.46 10.06 -10.33
N VAL A 312 0.41 10.87 -10.49
CA VAL A 312 0.10 12.06 -9.68
C VAL A 312 -1.36 12.02 -9.25
N ASP A 313 -1.75 12.74 -8.20
CA ASP A 313 -3.12 12.66 -7.68
C ASP A 313 -4.14 13.35 -8.60
N LEU A 314 -3.79 14.56 -9.06
CA LEU A 314 -4.56 15.30 -10.07
C LEU A 314 -3.63 15.72 -11.21
N LEU A 315 -4.02 15.39 -12.44
CA LEU A 315 -3.41 15.86 -13.67
C LEU A 315 -4.44 16.68 -14.45
N ILE A 316 -4.12 17.94 -14.73
CA ILE A 316 -4.89 18.80 -15.62
C ILE A 316 -4.04 18.91 -16.89
N ASP A 317 -4.52 18.34 -17.98
CA ASP A 317 -3.83 18.21 -19.26
C ASP A 317 -4.23 19.39 -20.17
N ASP A 318 -3.28 19.94 -20.91
CA ASP A 318 -3.57 20.89 -21.99
C ASP A 318 -4.31 22.18 -21.56
N ILE A 319 -4.08 22.71 -20.36
CA ILE A 319 -4.73 23.96 -19.92
C ILE A 319 -4.13 25.20 -20.59
N THR A 320 -4.97 26.10 -21.09
CA THR A 320 -4.52 27.41 -21.60
C THR A 320 -4.20 28.36 -20.45
N VAL A 321 -3.03 28.99 -20.47
CA VAL A 321 -2.66 30.08 -19.57
C VAL A 321 -2.58 31.37 -20.35
N ASN A 322 -3.45 32.33 -20.02
CA ASN A 322 -3.42 33.65 -20.61
C ASN A 322 -2.49 34.58 -19.80
N SER A 323 -1.56 35.26 -20.46
CA SER A 323 -0.62 36.18 -19.82
C SER A 323 -0.39 37.45 -20.64
N GLU A 324 0.03 38.53 -19.99
CA GLU A 324 0.36 39.80 -20.68
C GLU A 324 1.50 39.65 -21.69
N LEU A 325 2.34 38.62 -21.56
CA LEU A 325 3.48 38.35 -22.43
C LEU A 325 3.17 37.35 -23.56
N GLY A 326 1.94 36.83 -23.60
CA GLY A 326 1.50 35.83 -24.58
C GLY A 326 0.89 34.60 -23.91
N ASP A 327 0.02 33.95 -24.67
CA ASP A 327 -0.71 32.76 -24.23
C ASP A 327 0.09 31.50 -24.53
N TYR A 328 -0.05 30.50 -23.67
CA TYR A 328 0.61 29.21 -23.84
C TYR A 328 -0.23 28.08 -23.20
N GLN A 329 0.07 26.84 -23.58
CA GLN A 329 -0.60 25.65 -23.08
C GLN A 329 0.40 24.80 -22.30
N ILE A 330 -0.04 24.27 -21.16
CA ILE A 330 0.76 23.42 -20.27
C ILE A 330 -0.12 22.42 -19.53
N ASP A 331 0.51 21.44 -18.90
CA ASP A 331 -0.12 20.60 -17.90
C ASP A 331 0.16 21.12 -16.49
N ILE A 332 -0.73 20.77 -15.57
CA ILE A 332 -0.56 21.02 -14.13
C ILE A 332 -0.75 19.71 -13.38
N ALA A 333 0.26 19.32 -12.59
CA ALA A 333 0.16 18.17 -11.70
C ALA A 333 0.18 18.56 -10.23
N ILE A 334 -0.68 17.92 -9.45
CA ILE A 334 -0.82 18.16 -8.00
C ILE A 334 -0.80 16.80 -7.28
N ASN A 335 -0.06 16.74 -6.18
CA ASN A 335 -0.06 15.60 -5.27
C ASN A 335 -0.62 16.01 -3.92
N ASN A 336 -1.46 15.17 -3.32
CA ASN A 336 -2.10 15.38 -2.03
C ASN A 336 -1.10 15.13 -0.88
N LYS A 337 -0.14 16.05 -0.71
CA LYS A 337 0.83 16.03 0.39
C LYS A 337 0.57 17.19 1.34
N GLY A 338 0.26 16.88 2.60
CA GLY A 338 -0.01 17.86 3.64
C GLY A 338 -1.46 18.37 3.64
N GLN A 339 -1.76 19.34 4.50
CA GLN A 339 -3.12 19.86 4.68
C GLN A 339 -3.59 20.82 3.58
N SER A 340 -2.63 21.39 2.83
CA SER A 340 -2.90 22.32 1.74
C SER A 340 -1.97 21.98 0.57
N PRO A 341 -2.35 21.03 -0.29
CA PRO A 341 -1.54 20.64 -1.44
C PRO A 341 -1.13 21.82 -2.33
N VAL A 342 0.01 21.66 -2.98
CA VAL A 342 0.58 22.68 -3.88
C VAL A 342 0.79 22.08 -5.26
N ILE A 343 0.93 22.95 -6.26
CA ILE A 343 1.34 22.56 -7.60
C ILE A 343 2.71 21.88 -7.53
N LYS A 344 2.77 20.61 -7.95
CA LYS A 344 3.98 19.77 -7.92
C LYS A 344 4.85 20.01 -9.13
N GLU A 345 4.24 20.21 -10.29
CA GLU A 345 4.91 20.23 -11.59
C GLU A 345 4.04 20.97 -12.61
N LEU A 346 4.71 21.64 -13.57
CA LEU A 346 4.12 22.37 -14.68
C LEU A 346 4.92 22.04 -15.95
N GLY A 347 4.26 21.92 -17.10
CA GLY A 347 4.92 21.69 -18.40
C GLY A 347 4.32 20.51 -19.16
N ASP A 348 5.15 19.75 -19.87
CA ASP A 348 4.76 18.55 -20.62
C ASP A 348 4.78 17.31 -19.69
N ILE A 349 3.67 17.07 -18.99
CA ILE A 349 3.56 16.07 -17.92
C ILE A 349 2.80 14.84 -18.40
N SER A 350 1.71 15.02 -19.15
CA SER A 350 0.86 13.95 -19.67
C SER A 350 1.62 13.03 -20.62
N SER A 351 2.72 13.47 -21.24
CA SER A 351 3.64 12.63 -22.01
C SER A 351 4.37 11.56 -21.17
N ILE A 352 4.62 11.82 -19.88
CA ILE A 352 5.44 10.95 -19.02
C ILE A 352 4.72 10.40 -17.77
N ARG A 353 3.57 10.95 -17.39
CA ARG A 353 2.82 10.56 -16.18
C ARG A 353 1.34 10.31 -16.46
N GLN A 354 0.65 9.83 -15.42
CA GLN A 354 -0.80 9.64 -15.39
C GLN A 354 -1.38 10.25 -14.10
N GLY A 355 -2.61 10.77 -14.14
CA GLY A 355 -3.32 11.25 -12.97
C GLY A 355 -4.29 10.20 -12.41
N TYR A 356 -4.34 10.02 -11.09
CA TYR A 356 -5.43 9.29 -10.43
C TYR A 356 -6.78 9.91 -10.76
N THR A 357 -6.83 11.24 -10.73
CA THR A 357 -7.84 12.05 -11.41
C THR A 357 -7.16 12.77 -12.57
N SER A 358 -7.76 12.71 -13.75
CA SER A 358 -7.26 13.43 -14.93
C SER A 358 -8.39 14.25 -15.55
N LEU A 359 -8.08 15.43 -16.04
CA LEU A 359 -8.99 16.30 -16.79
C LEU A 359 -8.28 16.78 -18.05
N ASP A 360 -8.86 16.50 -19.22
CA ASP A 360 -8.55 17.20 -20.46
C ASP A 360 -9.11 18.61 -20.36
N ALA A 361 -8.21 19.60 -20.34
CA ALA A 361 -8.52 21.01 -20.18
C ALA A 361 -8.18 21.82 -21.44
N SER A 362 -8.09 21.16 -22.60
CA SER A 362 -7.82 21.79 -23.91
C SER A 362 -8.79 22.90 -24.29
N SER A 363 -10.03 22.83 -23.81
CA SER A 363 -11.05 23.87 -24.02
C SER A 363 -11.18 24.85 -22.84
N LEU A 364 -10.27 24.80 -21.87
CA LEU A 364 -10.33 25.59 -20.63
C LEU A 364 -9.13 26.52 -20.50
N SER A 365 -9.28 27.55 -19.68
CA SER A 365 -8.19 28.46 -19.30
C SER A 365 -8.00 28.55 -17.79
N PHE A 366 -6.75 28.75 -17.37
CA PHE A 366 -6.37 28.93 -15.97
C PHE A 366 -6.85 30.29 -15.45
N LYS A 367 -7.44 30.29 -14.26
CA LYS A 367 -7.82 31.52 -13.55
C LYS A 367 -7.40 31.46 -12.09
N ALA A 368 -6.52 32.39 -11.68
CA ALA A 368 -6.21 32.60 -10.28
C ALA A 368 -7.48 32.97 -9.48
N GLY A 369 -7.61 32.41 -8.28
CA GLY A 369 -8.74 32.70 -7.41
C GLY A 369 -8.52 33.91 -6.50
N ASN A 370 -9.62 34.47 -6.02
CA ASN A 370 -9.63 35.65 -5.16
C ASN A 370 -9.66 35.28 -3.67
N SER A 371 -9.30 36.26 -2.84
CA SER A 371 -9.36 36.18 -1.39
C SER A 371 -10.75 36.48 -0.84
N PHE A 372 -11.35 35.56 -0.09
CA PHE A 372 -12.53 35.81 0.73
C PHE A 372 -12.12 36.31 2.12
N VAL A 373 -12.46 37.55 2.47
CA VAL A 373 -12.07 38.16 3.76
C VAL A 373 -13.05 37.73 4.87
N LEU A 374 -12.52 37.09 5.92
CA LEU A 374 -13.30 36.65 7.08
C LEU A 374 -13.59 37.79 8.07
N ASN A 375 -14.67 38.53 7.80
CA ASN A 375 -15.12 39.61 8.69
C ASN A 375 -15.91 39.10 9.91
N LYS A 376 -16.59 37.94 9.78
CA LYS A 376 -17.40 37.30 10.83
C LYS A 376 -17.21 35.79 10.80
N SER A 377 -17.67 35.11 11.85
CA SER A 377 -17.66 33.64 11.90
C SER A 377 -18.44 33.04 10.73
N LEU A 378 -17.85 32.04 10.09
CA LEU A 378 -18.38 31.37 8.91
C LEU A 378 -18.25 29.86 9.06
N THR A 379 -19.35 29.15 8.81
CA THR A 379 -19.35 27.70 8.69
C THR A 379 -19.45 27.30 7.22
N LEU A 380 -18.45 26.58 6.73
CA LEU A 380 -18.42 26.04 5.37
C LEU A 380 -19.08 24.66 5.34
N THR A 381 -20.30 24.59 4.82
CA THR A 381 -20.91 23.35 4.31
C THR A 381 -20.49 23.17 2.86
N GLU A 382 -20.68 21.99 2.26
CA GLU A 382 -20.39 21.80 0.82
C GLU A 382 -21.14 22.84 -0.03
N SER A 383 -22.43 23.08 0.24
CA SER A 383 -23.24 24.07 -0.48
C SER A 383 -22.75 25.51 -0.28
N SER A 384 -22.46 25.92 0.97
CA SER A 384 -22.02 27.30 1.22
C SER A 384 -20.62 27.55 0.68
N TYR A 385 -19.72 26.57 0.75
CA TYR A 385 -18.40 26.67 0.17
C TYR A 385 -18.46 26.69 -1.36
N LYS A 386 -19.30 25.86 -1.99
CA LYS A 386 -19.51 25.89 -3.45
C LYS A 386 -20.01 27.25 -3.92
N ASN A 387 -20.91 27.90 -3.19
CA ASN A 387 -21.39 29.24 -3.52
C ASN A 387 -20.28 30.31 -3.43
N ILE A 388 -19.34 30.18 -2.49
CA ILE A 388 -18.16 31.05 -2.40
C ILE A 388 -17.22 30.81 -3.59
N LEU A 389 -17.01 29.54 -3.96
CA LEU A 389 -16.22 29.16 -5.13
C LEU A 389 -16.82 29.69 -6.45
N LYS A 390 -18.15 29.61 -6.62
CA LYS A 390 -18.87 30.16 -7.79
C LYS A 390 -18.66 31.67 -7.95
N GLN A 391 -18.43 32.40 -6.85
CA GLN A 391 -18.09 33.83 -6.86
C GLN A 391 -16.62 34.11 -7.16
N GLY A 392 -15.80 33.07 -7.38
CA GLY A 392 -14.38 33.21 -7.74
C GLY A 392 -13.43 33.33 -6.54
N TYR A 393 -13.86 32.98 -5.33
CA TYR A 393 -12.98 32.95 -4.16
C TYR A 393 -12.48 31.54 -3.87
N SER A 394 -11.15 31.32 -3.85
CA SER A 394 -10.54 30.00 -3.63
C SER A 394 -9.71 29.91 -2.34
N CYS A 395 -9.52 31.03 -1.65
CA CYS A 395 -8.79 31.10 -0.39
C CYS A 395 -9.45 32.09 0.57
N PHE A 396 -9.07 32.01 1.85
CA PHE A 396 -9.59 32.84 2.93
C PHE A 396 -8.47 33.68 3.56
N SER A 397 -8.78 34.92 3.92
CA SER A 397 -7.87 35.81 4.66
C SER A 397 -8.54 36.40 5.90
N GLY A 398 -7.74 37.02 6.77
CA GLY A 398 -8.17 37.50 8.08
C GLY A 398 -7.97 36.46 9.17
N ASP A 399 -8.86 36.45 10.17
CA ASP A 399 -8.76 35.53 11.31
C ASP A 399 -9.35 34.16 10.97
N MET A 400 -8.47 33.20 10.66
CA MET A 400 -8.85 31.83 10.32
C MET A 400 -9.58 31.09 11.45
N ASN A 401 -9.46 31.54 12.72
CA ASN A 401 -10.19 30.94 13.83
C ASN A 401 -11.71 31.16 13.73
N LYS A 402 -12.14 32.12 12.91
CA LYS A 402 -13.55 32.38 12.61
C LYS A 402 -14.14 31.39 11.60
N LEU A 403 -13.31 30.54 10.99
CA LEU A 403 -13.74 29.59 9.98
C LEU A 403 -13.92 28.19 10.58
N LYS A 404 -15.12 27.65 10.45
CA LYS A 404 -15.41 26.24 10.74
C LYS A 404 -15.70 25.52 9.44
N ASN A 405 -14.82 24.61 9.02
CA ASN A 405 -15.07 23.80 7.84
C ASN A 405 -15.74 22.47 8.20
N THR A 406 -16.96 22.24 7.71
CA THR A 406 -17.67 20.97 7.80
C THR A 406 -17.85 20.30 6.44
N SER A 407 -17.29 20.87 5.38
CA SER A 407 -17.21 20.23 4.06
C SER A 407 -16.06 19.23 4.01
N LYS A 408 -16.00 18.44 2.93
CA LYS A 408 -14.86 17.56 2.63
C LYS A 408 -13.69 18.24 1.92
N TRP A 409 -13.87 19.49 1.47
CA TRP A 409 -12.86 20.18 0.67
C TRP A 409 -11.84 20.91 1.55
N PRO A 410 -10.56 20.96 1.13
CA PRO A 410 -9.53 21.66 1.88
C PRO A 410 -9.79 23.17 1.88
N VAL A 411 -9.27 23.82 2.92
CA VAL A 411 -9.31 25.28 3.08
C VAL A 411 -7.90 25.82 2.92
N TYR A 412 -7.78 26.89 2.14
CA TYR A 412 -6.53 27.59 1.93
C TYR A 412 -6.57 28.95 2.62
N ALA A 413 -5.54 29.26 3.42
CA ALA A 413 -5.25 30.63 3.79
C ALA A 413 -4.61 31.34 2.59
N CYS A 414 -5.08 32.54 2.24
CA CYS A 414 -4.51 33.30 1.15
C CYS A 414 -3.06 33.68 1.48
N LYS A 415 -2.13 33.28 0.63
CA LYS A 415 -0.78 33.85 0.62
C LYS A 415 -0.82 35.11 -0.24
N SER A 416 0.06 36.06 0.04
CA SER A 416 0.13 37.38 -0.64
C SER A 416 0.44 37.34 -2.14
N ILE A 417 0.60 36.15 -2.75
CA ILE A 417 1.03 35.99 -4.13
C ILE A 417 0.15 34.91 -4.80
N PHE A 418 -1.02 35.33 -5.30
CA PHE A 418 -1.65 34.63 -6.43
C PHE A 418 -1.26 35.40 -7.68
N THR A 419 -0.36 34.84 -8.47
CA THR A 419 0.00 35.38 -9.78
C THR A 419 -1.11 35.06 -10.77
N SER A 420 -1.25 35.88 -11.82
CA SER A 420 -2.18 35.63 -12.93
C SER A 420 -1.90 34.32 -13.67
N ILE A 421 -0.67 33.80 -13.54
CA ILE A 421 -0.21 32.51 -14.09
C ILE A 421 0.02 31.47 -12.98
N PRO A 422 -0.08 30.16 -13.26
CA PRO A 422 0.25 29.11 -12.30
C PRO A 422 1.76 29.12 -12.03
N SER A 423 2.16 28.78 -10.80
CA SER A 423 3.57 28.69 -10.41
C SER A 423 3.83 27.44 -9.57
N LEU A 424 5.05 26.92 -9.71
CA LEU A 424 5.51 25.76 -8.96
C LEU A 424 5.44 26.04 -7.45
N HIS A 425 4.95 25.07 -6.66
CA HIS A 425 4.77 25.17 -5.22
C HIS A 425 3.74 26.23 -4.74
N ALA A 426 3.02 26.87 -5.66
CA ALA A 426 1.89 27.71 -5.29
C ALA A 426 0.74 26.86 -4.72
N PRO A 427 -0.12 27.44 -3.86
CA PRO A 427 -1.33 26.78 -3.42
C PRO A 427 -2.16 26.27 -4.60
N ALA A 428 -2.59 25.01 -4.54
CA ALA A 428 -3.53 24.46 -5.50
C ALA A 428 -4.94 24.95 -5.17
N ALA A 429 -5.19 26.24 -5.38
CA ALA A 429 -6.44 26.93 -5.06
C ALA A 429 -6.78 27.92 -6.18
N PHE A 430 -7.32 27.42 -7.30
CA PHE A 430 -7.56 28.19 -8.52
C PHE A 430 -8.79 27.66 -9.27
N PHE A 431 -9.12 28.28 -10.41
CA PHE A 431 -10.27 27.94 -11.23
C PHE A 431 -9.85 27.58 -12.65
N LEU A 432 -10.68 26.77 -13.29
CA LEU A 432 -10.64 26.51 -14.72
C LEU A 432 -11.87 27.11 -15.37
N GLN A 433 -11.68 27.94 -16.39
CA GLN A 433 -12.73 28.69 -17.06
C GLN A 433 -12.98 28.17 -18.46
N ALA A 434 -14.24 28.24 -18.91
CA ALA A 434 -14.59 28.22 -20.33
C ALA A 434 -15.39 29.49 -20.62
N ASP A 435 -15.05 30.20 -21.70
CA ASP A 435 -15.72 31.45 -22.10
C ASP A 435 -15.80 32.50 -20.97
N GLY A 436 -14.76 32.57 -20.13
CA GLY A 436 -14.69 33.48 -18.98
C GLY A 436 -15.55 33.08 -17.77
N ILE A 437 -16.22 31.93 -17.81
CA ILE A 437 -17.06 31.40 -16.73
C ILE A 437 -16.31 30.28 -16.00
N ASN A 438 -16.24 30.35 -14.67
CA ASN A 438 -15.66 29.29 -13.84
C ASN A 438 -16.47 27.98 -13.97
N LYS A 439 -15.87 26.97 -14.58
CA LYS A 439 -16.45 25.62 -14.73
C LYS A 439 -16.05 24.71 -13.59
N TYR A 440 -14.77 24.80 -13.19
CA TYR A 440 -14.21 24.02 -12.10
C TYR A 440 -13.49 24.90 -11.09
N ALA A 441 -13.56 24.52 -9.83
CA ALA A 441 -12.63 24.95 -8.80
C ALA A 441 -11.67 23.81 -8.47
N ILE A 442 -10.38 24.13 -8.39
CA ILE A 442 -9.34 23.23 -7.93
C ILE A 442 -8.99 23.62 -6.50
N LEU A 443 -9.22 22.70 -5.56
CA LEU A 443 -8.83 22.83 -4.16
C LEU A 443 -7.98 21.61 -3.75
N GLY A 444 -6.66 21.76 -3.82
CA GLY A 444 -5.74 20.65 -3.67
C GLY A 444 -5.86 19.71 -4.86
N THR A 445 -6.22 18.46 -4.59
CA THR A 445 -6.49 17.45 -5.61
C THR A 445 -7.98 17.32 -5.92
N GLU A 446 -8.84 18.11 -5.26
CA GLU A 446 -10.28 18.11 -5.50
C GLU A 446 -10.60 18.89 -6.77
N LEU A 447 -11.19 18.19 -7.75
CA LEU A 447 -11.77 18.77 -8.96
C LEU A 447 -13.28 19.00 -8.75
N ILE A 448 -13.66 20.25 -8.45
CA ILE A 448 -15.04 20.59 -8.06
C ILE A 448 -15.78 21.20 -9.25
N ASN A 449 -16.78 20.50 -9.77
CA ASN A 449 -17.67 21.04 -10.81
C ASN A 449 -18.60 22.12 -10.23
N LEU A 450 -18.59 23.32 -10.81
CA LEU A 450 -19.35 24.50 -10.37
C LEU A 450 -20.66 24.72 -11.14
N GLU A 451 -20.93 23.97 -12.21
CA GLU A 451 -22.13 24.10 -13.03
C GLU A 451 -23.37 23.43 -12.42
N SER A 452 -23.15 22.50 -11.49
CA SER A 452 -24.21 21.80 -10.75
C SER A 452 -24.77 22.56 -9.55
#